data_AF-A0A2S5R8E0-F1
#
_entry.id   AF-A0A2S5R8E0-F1
#
_cell.length_a   1.000
_cell.length_b   1.000
_cell.length_c   1.000
_cell.angle_alpha   90.00
_cell.angle_beta   90.00
_cell.angle_gamma   90.00
#
_symmetry.space_group_name_H-M   'P 1'
#
loop_
_entity.id
_entity.type
_entity.pdbx_description
1 polymer ?
#
loop_
_entity_poly.entity_id
_entity_poly.type
_entity_poly.pdbx_seq_one_letter_code
_entity_poly.pdbx_strand_id
1 'polypeptide(L)'
;MSQDIPKMLTLYQPSPNTLFQALALDRCIVPVCIDLDFTLLKSSSLQFFFPQAFLGIPKFLWTQRWHWSTFKVWVSKNYPLDPEQLPYRPFLVNFLKFCQKMEVPLVLATGAAYPTAEAIGTYLGCFNSIISSTDGLHCVGKYKAKALVNLYGQGNFHYFGDSTKDLFIWKNARRAVAVNPSEALSRTIHKVCVGKPCMFLYDGPR
;
A
#
# COMPACT_ATOMS: atom_id res chain seq x y z
N MET A 1 20.87 23.44 11.96
CA MET A 1 21.28 22.09 12.39
C MET A 1 20.55 21.06 11.54
N SER A 2 21.24 20.48 10.55
CA SER A 2 20.73 19.34 9.79
C SER A 2 20.71 18.14 10.74
N GLN A 3 19.55 17.79 11.29
CA GLN A 3 19.40 16.47 11.91
C GLN A 3 19.48 15.45 10.77
N ASP A 4 20.63 14.79 10.64
CA ASP A 4 20.81 13.64 9.77
C ASP A 4 19.81 12.57 10.19
N ILE A 5 18.71 12.48 9.45
CA ILE A 5 17.73 11.41 9.62
C ILE A 5 18.50 10.12 9.31
N PRO A 6 18.60 9.17 10.25
CA PRO A 6 19.37 7.96 10.03
C PRO A 6 18.90 7.29 8.73
N LYS A 7 19.85 6.87 7.89
CA LYS A 7 19.56 6.23 6.59
C LYS A 7 18.57 5.07 6.70
N MET A 8 18.48 4.48 7.90
CA MET A 8 17.50 3.47 8.27
C MET A 8 16.89 3.79 9.64
N LEU A 9 15.57 3.80 9.71
CA LEU A 9 14.82 3.94 10.96
C LEU A 9 13.88 2.75 11.14
N THR A 10 13.89 2.13 12.31
CA THR A 10 12.95 1.06 12.68
C THR A 10 12.00 1.56 13.75
N LEU A 11 10.70 1.37 13.55
CA LEU A 11 9.66 1.76 14.50
C LEU A 11 8.66 0.63 14.72
N TYR A 12 8.12 0.55 15.93
CA TYR A 12 7.12 -0.44 16.34
C TYR A 12 5.82 0.28 16.67
N GLN A 13 4.77 0.01 15.89
CA GLN A 13 3.47 0.68 15.99
C GLN A 13 3.56 2.18 16.39
N PRO A 14 4.33 3.02 15.65
CA PRO A 14 4.59 4.39 16.07
C PRO A 14 3.30 5.21 16.16
N SER A 15 3.29 6.20 17.06
CA SER A 15 2.21 7.20 17.08
C SER A 15 2.14 7.96 15.75
N PRO A 16 0.97 8.49 15.37
CA PRO A 16 0.83 9.29 14.15
C PRO A 16 1.84 10.44 14.07
N ASN A 17 2.05 11.17 15.17
CA ASN A 17 2.99 12.29 15.21
C ASN A 17 4.45 11.82 15.04
N THR A 18 4.84 10.71 15.68
CA THR A 18 6.17 10.12 15.52
C THR A 18 6.44 9.77 14.07
N LEU A 19 5.49 9.11 13.40
CA LEU A 19 5.65 8.71 12.01
C LEU A 19 5.64 9.92 11.06
N PHE A 20 4.81 10.92 11.33
CA PHE A 20 4.76 12.18 10.58
C PHE A 20 6.12 12.92 10.58
N GLN A 21 6.71 13.06 11.76
CA GLN A 21 8.03 13.67 11.95
C GLN A 21 9.15 12.82 11.34
N ALA A 22 9.09 11.50 11.48
CA ALA A 22 10.08 10.59 10.91
C ALA A 22 10.10 10.64 9.36
N LEU A 23 8.96 10.93 8.74
CA LEU A 23 8.86 11.17 7.31
C LEU A 23 9.29 12.58 6.88
N ALA A 24 9.44 13.50 7.84
CA ALA A 24 9.69 14.93 7.64
C ALA A 24 8.56 15.64 6.86
N LEU A 25 7.31 15.21 7.10
CA LEU A 25 6.11 15.79 6.47
C LEU A 25 5.79 17.20 7.00
N ASP A 26 6.35 17.59 8.15
CA ASP A 26 6.33 18.95 8.71
C ASP A 26 7.17 19.95 7.89
N ARG A 27 8.16 19.45 7.12
CA ARG A 27 9.09 20.30 6.35
C ARG A 27 8.84 20.26 4.85
N CYS A 28 8.35 19.14 4.34
CA CYS A 28 8.12 18.94 2.92
C CYS A 28 6.92 18.01 2.74
N ILE A 29 5.77 18.61 2.42
CA ILE A 29 4.54 17.88 2.15
C ILE A 29 4.67 17.21 0.78
N VAL A 30 4.69 15.88 0.78
CA VAL A 30 4.62 15.04 -0.41
C VAL A 30 3.53 13.98 -0.21
N PRO A 31 2.89 13.48 -1.28
CA PRO A 31 1.90 12.43 -1.16
C PRO A 31 2.40 11.20 -0.40
N VAL A 32 1.56 10.69 0.49
CA VAL A 32 1.74 9.39 1.15
C VAL A 32 0.93 8.35 0.38
N CYS A 33 1.66 7.48 -0.32
CA CYS A 33 1.10 6.37 -1.07
C CYS A 33 1.22 5.09 -0.24
N ILE A 34 0.17 4.29 -0.17
CA ILE A 34 0.14 3.09 0.67
C ILE A 34 -0.48 1.90 -0.06
N ASP A 35 0.16 0.73 0.03
CA ASP A 35 -0.42 -0.52 -0.43
C ASP A 35 -1.50 -1.04 0.53
N LEU A 36 -2.38 -1.88 0.03
CA LEU A 36 -3.48 -2.45 0.79
C LEU A 36 -3.11 -3.77 1.46
N ASP A 37 -3.00 -4.83 0.65
CA ASP A 37 -2.84 -6.20 1.11
C ASP A 37 -1.51 -6.36 1.84
N PHE A 38 -1.51 -6.99 3.01
CA PHE A 38 -0.33 -7.16 3.87
C PHE A 38 0.41 -5.88 4.31
N THR A 39 -0.04 -4.69 3.87
CA THR A 39 0.49 -3.38 4.26
C THR A 39 -0.50 -2.61 5.14
N LEU A 40 -1.58 -2.05 4.59
CA LEU A 40 -2.62 -1.40 5.41
C LEU A 40 -3.47 -2.45 6.13
N LEU A 41 -3.76 -3.56 5.45
CA LEU A 41 -4.37 -4.76 6.02
C LEU A 41 -3.29 -5.73 6.50
N LYS A 42 -3.56 -6.44 7.59
CA LYS A 42 -2.69 -7.52 8.09
C LYS A 42 -2.70 -8.75 7.18
N SER A 43 -3.68 -8.87 6.31
CA SER A 43 -3.85 -9.99 5.39
C SER A 43 -4.22 -9.54 3.98
N SER A 44 -4.42 -10.50 3.09
CA SER A 44 -4.93 -10.24 1.75
C SER A 44 -6.44 -10.03 1.77
N SER A 45 -6.90 -8.94 1.15
CA SER A 45 -8.32 -8.65 0.91
C SER A 45 -9.04 -9.80 0.18
N LEU A 46 -8.31 -10.59 -0.62
CA LEU A 46 -8.89 -11.74 -1.31
C LEU A 46 -9.42 -12.83 -0.38
N GLN A 47 -8.85 -12.97 0.83
CA GLN A 47 -9.25 -14.00 1.79
C GLN A 47 -10.70 -13.82 2.25
N PHE A 48 -11.21 -12.60 2.23
CA PHE A 48 -12.56 -12.25 2.70
C PHE A 48 -13.65 -12.56 1.68
N PHE A 49 -13.29 -12.97 0.47
CA PHE A 49 -14.24 -13.50 -0.50
C PHE A 49 -14.35 -15.03 -0.44
N PHE A 50 -13.59 -15.71 0.42
CA PHE A 50 -13.70 -17.16 0.58
C PHE A 50 -14.75 -17.54 1.63
N PRO A 51 -15.50 -18.63 1.40
CA PRO A 51 -15.41 -19.59 0.28
C PRO A 51 -16.19 -19.20 -0.99
N GLN A 52 -16.90 -18.07 -0.99
CA GLN A 52 -17.85 -17.72 -2.04
C GLN A 52 -17.19 -17.57 -3.43
N ALA A 53 -15.98 -16.99 -3.48
CA ALA A 53 -15.15 -16.92 -4.68
C ALA A 53 -14.83 -18.32 -5.27
N PHE A 54 -14.69 -19.34 -4.42
CA PHE A 54 -14.40 -20.71 -4.84
C PHE A 54 -15.63 -21.39 -5.48
N LEU A 55 -16.83 -21.14 -4.95
CA LEU A 55 -18.08 -21.59 -5.57
C LEU A 55 -18.34 -20.92 -6.93
N GLY A 56 -17.71 -19.76 -7.14
CA GLY A 56 -17.76 -18.98 -8.35
C GLY A 56 -16.88 -19.47 -9.50
N ILE A 57 -15.84 -20.26 -9.22
CA ILE A 57 -14.83 -20.56 -10.25
C ILE A 57 -15.44 -21.29 -11.46
N PRO A 58 -16.35 -22.28 -11.34
CA PRO A 58 -16.93 -22.95 -12.51
C PRO A 58 -17.61 -21.99 -13.50
N LYS A 59 -18.30 -20.95 -12.98
CA LYS A 59 -18.92 -19.90 -13.79
C LYS A 59 -17.88 -19.00 -14.45
N PHE A 60 -16.78 -18.71 -13.74
CA PHE A 60 -15.66 -17.94 -14.30
C PHE A 60 -14.92 -18.70 -15.41
N LEU A 61 -14.70 -20.03 -15.26
CA LEU A 61 -14.00 -20.84 -16.27
C LEU A 61 -14.71 -20.83 -17.64
N TRP A 62 -16.03 -20.67 -17.64
CA TRP A 62 -16.84 -20.62 -18.86
C TRP A 62 -16.63 -19.34 -19.69
N THR A 63 -16.02 -18.29 -19.11
CA THR A 63 -15.87 -16.98 -19.77
C THR A 63 -14.62 -16.87 -20.67
N GLN A 64 -13.80 -17.92 -20.77
CA GLN A 64 -12.56 -17.99 -21.58
C GLN A 64 -11.53 -16.86 -21.35
N ARG A 65 -11.67 -16.02 -20.31
CA ARG A 65 -10.73 -14.92 -19.99
C ARG A 65 -9.97 -15.22 -18.70
N TRP A 66 -8.97 -16.08 -18.82
CA TRP A 66 -8.14 -16.56 -17.72
C TRP A 66 -7.03 -15.57 -17.35
N HIS A 67 -7.36 -14.52 -16.60
CA HIS A 67 -6.34 -13.65 -16.04
C HIS A 67 -6.64 -13.29 -14.58
N TRP A 68 -5.59 -13.19 -13.76
CA TRP A 68 -5.73 -12.95 -12.33
C TRP A 68 -6.44 -11.62 -12.02
N SER A 69 -6.18 -10.57 -12.81
CA SER A 69 -6.89 -9.29 -12.69
C SER A 69 -8.39 -9.44 -12.96
N THR A 70 -8.76 -10.16 -14.02
CA THR A 70 -10.16 -10.43 -14.39
C THR A 70 -10.88 -11.22 -13.29
N PHE A 71 -10.20 -12.20 -12.69
CA PHE A 71 -10.74 -12.96 -11.57
C PHE A 71 -11.04 -12.06 -10.37
N LYS A 72 -10.10 -11.20 -9.95
CA LYS A 72 -10.34 -10.26 -8.83
C LYS A 72 -11.52 -9.34 -9.09
N VAL A 73 -11.63 -8.79 -10.31
CA VAL A 73 -12.75 -7.94 -10.71
C VAL A 73 -14.06 -8.72 -10.65
N TRP A 74 -14.10 -9.93 -11.21
CA TRP A 74 -15.27 -10.80 -11.17
C TRP A 74 -15.70 -11.12 -9.73
N VAL A 75 -14.77 -11.53 -8.86
CA VAL A 75 -15.05 -11.80 -7.45
C VAL A 75 -15.61 -10.56 -6.75
N SER A 76 -14.95 -9.41 -6.89
CA SER A 76 -15.37 -8.17 -6.23
C SER A 76 -16.75 -7.66 -6.67
N LYS A 77 -17.19 -7.98 -7.88
CA LYS A 77 -18.52 -7.63 -8.40
C LYS A 77 -19.62 -8.55 -7.87
N ASN A 78 -19.30 -9.83 -7.65
CA ASN A 78 -20.30 -10.84 -7.27
C ASN A 78 -20.40 -11.03 -5.75
N TYR A 79 -19.35 -10.67 -5.01
CA TYR A 79 -19.27 -10.85 -3.57
C TYR A 79 -18.82 -9.52 -2.95
N PRO A 80 -19.75 -8.73 -2.38
CA PRO A 80 -19.40 -7.46 -1.77
C PRO A 80 -18.53 -7.69 -0.54
N LEU A 81 -17.47 -6.88 -0.43
CA LEU A 81 -16.60 -6.85 0.74
C LEU A 81 -17.21 -5.94 1.79
N ASP A 82 -17.30 -6.38 3.04
CA ASP A 82 -17.56 -5.49 4.16
C ASP A 82 -16.24 -4.85 4.61
N PRO A 83 -15.99 -3.56 4.31
CA PRO A 83 -14.73 -2.92 4.63
C PRO A 83 -14.55 -2.69 6.14
N GLU A 84 -15.60 -2.74 6.96
CA GLU A 84 -15.52 -2.51 8.41
C GLU A 84 -14.83 -3.68 9.13
N GLN A 85 -15.06 -4.91 8.67
CA GLN A 85 -14.55 -6.13 9.29
C GLN A 85 -13.12 -6.50 8.88
N LEU A 86 -12.50 -5.71 8.00
CA LEU A 86 -11.16 -6.01 7.52
C LEU A 86 -10.10 -5.82 8.62
N PRO A 87 -9.03 -6.63 8.64
CA PRO A 87 -8.03 -6.62 9.68
C PRO A 87 -7.00 -5.51 9.41
N TYR A 88 -7.40 -4.26 9.56
CA TYR A 88 -6.50 -3.11 9.41
C TYR A 88 -5.37 -3.14 10.45
N ARG A 89 -4.26 -2.49 10.12
CA ARG A 89 -3.25 -2.06 11.09
C ARG A 89 -3.70 -0.74 11.73
N PRO A 90 -4.12 -0.71 13.00
CA PRO A 90 -4.70 0.49 13.59
C PRO A 90 -3.75 1.69 13.60
N PHE A 91 -2.45 1.47 13.83
CA PHE A 91 -1.47 2.54 13.83
C PHE A 91 -1.33 3.21 12.45
N LEU A 92 -1.46 2.46 11.35
CA LEU A 92 -1.47 3.02 9.99
C LEU A 92 -2.76 3.77 9.70
N VAL A 93 -3.92 3.23 10.09
CA VAL A 93 -5.21 3.95 9.93
C VAL A 93 -5.20 5.27 10.70
N ASN A 94 -4.71 5.26 11.94
CA ASN A 94 -4.59 6.45 12.76
C ASN A 94 -3.62 7.46 12.14
N PHE A 95 -2.51 6.99 11.56
CA PHE A 95 -1.56 7.84 10.84
C PHE A 95 -2.19 8.45 9.58
N LEU A 96 -2.94 7.69 8.77
CA LEU A 96 -3.64 8.22 7.60
C LEU A 96 -4.68 9.27 7.99
N LYS A 97 -5.50 9.02 9.02
CA LYS A 97 -6.46 10.02 9.53
C LYS A 97 -5.75 11.28 10.05
N PHE A 98 -4.58 11.14 10.66
CA PHE A 98 -3.76 12.27 11.07
C PHE A 98 -3.23 13.05 9.86
N CYS A 99 -2.69 12.37 8.84
CA CYS A 99 -2.27 12.99 7.59
C CYS A 99 -3.40 13.74 6.89
N GLN A 100 -4.61 13.19 6.86
CA GLN A 100 -5.79 13.87 6.33
C GLN A 100 -6.06 15.20 7.05
N LYS A 101 -6.01 15.20 8.39
CA LYS A 101 -6.19 16.43 9.19
C LYS A 101 -5.08 17.46 8.95
N MET A 102 -3.88 17.00 8.59
CA MET A 102 -2.74 17.83 8.22
C MET A 102 -2.68 18.14 6.72
N GLU A 103 -3.75 17.85 5.97
CA GLU A 103 -3.87 18.09 4.53
C GLU A 103 -2.75 17.47 3.68
N VAL A 104 -2.13 16.39 4.17
CA VAL A 104 -1.16 15.62 3.39
C VAL A 104 -1.92 14.78 2.35
N PRO A 105 -1.57 14.86 1.06
CA PRO A 105 -2.24 14.05 0.04
C PRO A 105 -2.05 12.55 0.30
N LEU A 106 -3.14 11.80 0.32
CA LEU A 106 -3.17 10.36 0.56
C LEU A 106 -3.59 9.59 -0.69
N VAL A 107 -2.86 8.52 -0.99
CA VAL A 107 -3.09 7.69 -2.17
C VAL A 107 -3.15 6.21 -1.77
N LEU A 108 -4.26 5.55 -2.05
CA LEU A 108 -4.35 4.10 -1.95
C LEU A 108 -3.80 3.49 -3.25
N ALA A 109 -2.66 2.82 -3.20
CA ALA A 109 -1.98 2.27 -4.38
C ALA A 109 -1.87 0.74 -4.27
N THR A 110 -2.86 0.02 -4.80
CA THR A 110 -3.08 -1.41 -4.54
C THR A 110 -3.12 -2.28 -5.80
N GLY A 111 -2.74 -3.55 -5.64
CA GLY A 111 -2.96 -4.59 -6.65
C GLY A 111 -4.37 -5.19 -6.62
N ALA A 112 -5.22 -4.82 -5.65
CA ALA A 112 -6.63 -5.22 -5.59
C ALA A 112 -7.43 -4.65 -6.78
N ALA A 113 -8.57 -5.26 -7.07
CA ALA A 113 -9.48 -4.75 -8.11
C ALA A 113 -10.11 -3.43 -7.68
N TYR A 114 -10.45 -2.57 -8.65
CA TYR A 114 -11.06 -1.26 -8.40
C TYR A 114 -12.25 -1.30 -7.43
N PRO A 115 -13.26 -2.19 -7.56
CA PRO A 115 -14.39 -2.19 -6.63
C PRO A 115 -13.99 -2.44 -5.17
N THR A 116 -12.99 -3.31 -4.94
CA THR A 116 -12.44 -3.54 -3.60
C THR A 116 -11.69 -2.31 -3.08
N ALA A 117 -10.86 -1.70 -3.91
CA ALA A 117 -10.11 -0.51 -3.54
C ALA A 117 -11.03 0.69 -3.25
N GLU A 118 -12.07 0.87 -4.08
CA GLU A 118 -13.09 1.91 -3.93
C GLU A 118 -13.92 1.73 -2.66
N ALA A 119 -14.38 0.51 -2.36
CA ALA A 119 -15.13 0.23 -1.13
C ALA A 119 -14.32 0.58 0.13
N ILE A 120 -13.06 0.17 0.17
CA ILE A 120 -12.16 0.45 1.30
C ILE A 120 -11.80 1.94 1.36
N GLY A 121 -11.53 2.56 0.20
CA GLY A 121 -11.22 3.99 0.11
C GLY A 121 -12.37 4.86 0.59
N THR A 122 -13.60 4.50 0.20
CA THR A 122 -14.84 5.16 0.64
C THR A 122 -15.06 4.99 2.14
N TYR A 123 -14.92 3.77 2.66
CA TYR A 123 -15.08 3.48 4.08
C TYR A 123 -14.08 4.26 4.95
N LEU A 124 -12.80 4.31 4.55
CA LEU A 124 -11.78 5.07 5.30
C LEU A 124 -11.92 6.58 5.10
N GLY A 125 -12.44 7.02 3.96
CA GLY A 125 -12.83 8.41 3.69
C GLY A 125 -11.67 9.41 3.69
N CYS A 126 -10.42 8.94 3.58
CA CYS A 126 -9.23 9.79 3.73
C CYS A 126 -8.34 9.89 2.47
N PHE A 127 -8.59 9.08 1.44
CA PHE A 127 -7.75 9.08 0.24
C PHE A 127 -8.20 10.12 -0.79
N ASN A 128 -7.24 10.87 -1.33
CA ASN A 128 -7.47 11.80 -2.43
C ASN A 128 -7.50 11.10 -3.79
N SER A 129 -6.81 9.95 -3.90
CA SER A 129 -6.75 9.17 -5.14
C SER A 129 -6.59 7.68 -4.85
N ILE A 130 -7.10 6.86 -5.77
CA ILE A 130 -6.97 5.41 -5.74
C ILE A 130 -6.29 4.96 -7.03
N ILE A 131 -5.23 4.16 -6.90
CA ILE A 131 -4.56 3.46 -7.99
C ILE A 131 -4.75 1.97 -7.74
N SER A 132 -5.54 1.30 -8.57
CA SER A 132 -5.90 -0.11 -8.40
C SER A 132 -5.75 -0.91 -9.70
N SER A 133 -5.93 -2.23 -9.63
CA SER A 133 -6.07 -3.05 -10.84
C SER A 133 -7.46 -2.86 -11.46
N THR A 134 -7.51 -2.90 -12.80
CA THR A 134 -8.74 -2.82 -13.60
C THR A 134 -8.76 -3.94 -14.64
N ASP A 135 -9.85 -4.05 -15.41
CA ASP A 135 -9.92 -4.96 -16.54
C ASP A 135 -8.83 -4.59 -17.57
N GLY A 136 -7.83 -5.46 -17.75
CA GLY A 136 -6.71 -5.25 -18.67
C GLY A 136 -5.46 -4.62 -18.06
N LEU A 137 -5.49 -4.12 -16.81
CA LEU A 137 -4.32 -3.58 -16.12
C LEU A 137 -4.12 -4.23 -14.75
N HIS A 138 -3.04 -4.99 -14.60
CA HIS A 138 -2.61 -5.52 -13.30
C HIS A 138 -1.66 -4.53 -12.63
N CYS A 139 -2.17 -3.75 -11.67
CA CYS A 139 -1.44 -2.68 -11.01
C CYS A 139 -0.50 -3.22 -9.92
N VAL A 140 0.60 -3.85 -10.33
CA VAL A 140 1.63 -4.38 -9.43
C VAL A 140 3.03 -4.05 -9.93
N GLY A 141 3.99 -3.97 -9.01
CA GLY A 141 5.41 -3.78 -9.32
C GLY A 141 5.67 -2.60 -10.27
N LYS A 142 6.22 -2.91 -11.45
CA LYS A 142 6.59 -1.90 -12.47
C LYS A 142 5.41 -1.03 -12.93
N TYR A 143 4.21 -1.59 -13.07
CA TYR A 143 3.04 -0.84 -13.51
C TYR A 143 2.57 0.15 -12.45
N LYS A 144 2.52 -0.28 -11.18
CA LYS A 144 2.22 0.57 -10.03
C LYS A 144 3.27 1.69 -9.88
N ALA A 145 4.56 1.35 -10.03
CA ALA A 145 5.65 2.32 -10.01
C ALA A 145 5.52 3.38 -11.11
N LYS A 146 5.23 2.96 -12.34
CA LYS A 146 5.02 3.87 -13.47
C LYS A 146 3.84 4.80 -13.24
N ALA A 147 2.72 4.29 -12.72
CA ALA A 147 1.55 5.11 -12.40
C ALA A 147 1.88 6.20 -11.37
N LEU A 148 2.57 5.83 -10.28
CA LEU A 148 2.98 6.78 -9.24
C LEU A 148 3.97 7.83 -9.75
N VAL A 149 4.96 7.42 -10.54
CA VAL A 149 5.93 8.34 -11.14
C VAL A 149 5.27 9.28 -12.14
N ASN A 150 4.32 8.80 -12.95
CA ASN A 150 3.59 9.65 -13.89
C ASN A 150 2.73 10.71 -13.18
N LEU A 151 2.13 10.38 -12.03
CA LEU A 151 1.27 11.30 -11.29
C LEU A 151 2.04 12.30 -10.43
N TYR A 152 3.12 11.87 -9.78
CA TYR A 152 3.78 12.67 -8.74
C TYR A 152 5.24 13.02 -9.07
N GLY A 153 5.84 12.35 -10.05
CA GLY A 153 7.26 12.47 -10.37
C GLY A 153 8.14 11.58 -9.48
N GLN A 154 9.34 11.27 -9.98
CA GLN A 154 10.33 10.51 -9.23
C GLN A 154 10.85 11.31 -8.03
N GLY A 155 10.90 10.69 -6.85
CA GLY A 155 11.41 11.30 -5.62
C GLY A 155 10.43 12.23 -4.90
N ASN A 156 9.17 12.28 -5.35
CA ASN A 156 8.16 13.25 -4.90
C ASN A 156 6.98 12.61 -4.17
N PHE A 157 7.13 11.39 -3.66
CA PHE A 157 6.12 10.71 -2.84
C PHE A 157 6.77 9.74 -1.84
N HIS A 158 6.09 9.46 -0.73
CA HIS A 158 6.44 8.36 0.18
C HIS A 158 5.63 7.13 -0.19
N TYR A 159 6.22 5.94 -0.05
CA TYR A 159 5.51 4.70 -0.35
C TYR A 159 5.65 3.65 0.75
N PHE A 160 4.50 3.20 1.24
CA PHE A 160 4.32 2.11 2.20
C PHE A 160 3.97 0.83 1.45
N GLY A 161 4.74 -0.24 1.68
CA GLY A 161 4.51 -1.56 1.08
C GLY A 161 5.14 -2.66 1.92
N ASP A 162 4.93 -3.92 1.54
CA ASP A 162 5.39 -5.09 2.30
C ASP A 162 6.23 -6.07 1.48
N SER A 163 6.30 -5.90 0.16
CA SER A 163 6.72 -6.99 -0.74
C SER A 163 7.93 -6.65 -1.61
N THR A 164 8.53 -7.68 -2.21
CA THR A 164 9.59 -7.51 -3.22
C THR A 164 9.09 -6.79 -4.48
N LYS A 165 7.79 -6.83 -4.78
CA LYS A 165 7.21 -6.08 -5.91
C LYS A 165 7.32 -4.58 -5.67
N ASP A 166 7.34 -4.16 -4.41
CA ASP A 166 7.44 -2.76 -4.02
C ASP A 166 8.84 -2.17 -4.23
N LEU A 167 9.86 -3.00 -4.49
CA LEU A 167 11.20 -2.53 -4.86
C LEU A 167 11.19 -1.62 -6.09
N PHE A 168 10.31 -1.86 -7.07
CA PHE A 168 10.16 -0.97 -8.22
C PHE A 168 9.61 0.40 -7.84
N ILE A 169 8.77 0.48 -6.81
CA ILE A 169 8.19 1.71 -6.31
C ILE A 169 9.19 2.44 -5.39
N TRP A 170 9.80 1.74 -4.44
CA TRP A 170 10.80 2.29 -3.52
C TRP A 170 12.02 2.89 -4.25
N LYS A 171 12.46 2.30 -5.36
CA LYS A 171 13.47 2.90 -6.26
C LYS A 171 13.09 4.27 -6.81
N ASN A 172 11.81 4.60 -6.85
CA ASN A 172 11.30 5.88 -7.35
C ASN A 172 10.73 6.78 -6.25
N ALA A 173 10.41 6.25 -5.07
CA ALA A 173 9.91 7.03 -3.94
C ALA A 173 11.00 7.91 -3.31
N ARG A 174 10.56 8.98 -2.64
CA ARG A 174 11.39 9.83 -1.76
C ARG A 174 11.87 9.05 -0.54
N ARG A 175 10.97 8.25 0.04
CA ARG A 175 11.25 7.34 1.16
C ARG A 175 10.63 5.99 0.90
N ALA A 176 11.38 4.95 1.22
CA ALA A 176 10.90 3.58 1.22
C ALA A 176 10.43 3.21 2.62
N VAL A 177 9.14 2.96 2.81
CA VAL A 177 8.58 2.52 4.08
C VAL A 177 8.11 1.07 3.92
N ALA A 178 8.80 0.14 4.55
CA ALA A 178 8.45 -1.28 4.50
C ALA A 178 7.73 -1.70 5.78
N VAL A 179 6.58 -2.37 5.64
CA VAL A 179 5.77 -2.86 6.74
C VAL A 179 6.05 -4.35 6.95
N ASN A 180 6.47 -4.72 8.16
CA ASN A 180 6.93 -6.05 8.56
C ASN A 180 7.83 -6.75 7.52
N PRO A 181 8.89 -6.10 6.99
CA PRO A 181 9.74 -6.76 6.01
C PRO A 181 10.44 -7.97 6.65
N SER A 182 10.48 -9.09 5.94
CA SER A 182 11.35 -10.21 6.30
C SER A 182 12.81 -9.79 6.28
N GLU A 183 13.70 -10.51 6.96
CA GLU A 183 15.14 -10.19 6.91
C GLU A 183 15.70 -10.19 5.48
N ALA A 184 15.26 -11.15 4.65
CA ALA A 184 15.65 -11.22 3.25
C ALA A 184 15.19 -9.98 2.48
N LEU A 185 13.97 -9.51 2.72
CA LEU A 185 13.46 -8.29 2.10
C LEU A 185 14.21 -7.05 2.58
N SER A 186 14.44 -6.91 3.90
CA SER A 186 15.22 -5.80 4.46
C SER A 186 16.61 -5.71 3.83
N ARG A 187 17.34 -6.83 3.73
CA ARG A 187 18.64 -6.90 3.04
C ARG A 187 18.54 -6.49 1.58
N THR A 188 17.46 -6.86 0.90
CA THR A 188 17.24 -6.50 -0.50
C THR A 188 16.95 -5.00 -0.65
N ILE A 189 16.12 -4.43 0.23
CA ILE A 189 15.85 -2.98 0.27
C ILE A 189 17.16 -2.22 0.45
N HIS A 190 18.05 -2.66 1.35
CA HIS A 190 19.36 -2.04 1.55
C HIS A 190 20.21 -1.99 0.29
N LYS A 191 20.24 -3.08 -0.48
CA LYS A 191 21.00 -3.16 -1.73
C LYS A 191 20.38 -2.34 -2.86
N VAL A 192 19.05 -2.20 -2.85
CA VAL A 192 18.29 -1.58 -3.94
C VAL A 192 18.08 -0.08 -3.74
N CYS A 193 17.88 0.37 -2.51
CA CYS A 193 17.57 1.76 -2.14
C CYS A 193 18.79 2.48 -1.56
N VAL A 194 19.99 2.20 -2.09
CA VAL A 194 21.25 2.78 -1.61
C VAL A 194 21.15 4.31 -1.62
N GLY A 195 21.52 4.94 -0.50
CA GLY A 195 21.49 6.39 -0.35
C GLY A 195 20.10 6.99 -0.11
N LYS A 196 19.04 6.19 -0.10
CA LYS A 196 17.69 6.66 0.21
C LYS A 196 17.32 6.40 1.68
N PRO A 197 16.59 7.33 2.33
CA PRO A 197 16.04 7.06 3.65
C PRO A 197 15.02 5.92 3.58
N CYS A 198 15.32 4.85 4.30
CA CYS A 198 14.44 3.68 4.44
C CYS A 198 13.88 3.63 5.86
N MET A 199 12.64 3.17 5.99
CA MET A 199 11.98 3.00 7.28
C MET A 199 11.31 1.64 7.35
N PHE A 200 11.49 0.93 8.46
CA PHE A 200 10.85 -0.36 8.71
C PHE A 200 9.85 -0.22 9.85
N LEU A 201 8.60 -0.55 9.58
CA LEU A 201 7.51 -0.50 10.55
C LEU A 201 7.12 -1.91 10.93
N TYR A 202 6.91 -2.17 12.22
CA TYR A 202 6.53 -3.48 12.71
C TYR A 202 5.24 -3.44 13.54
N ASP A 203 4.46 -4.52 13.43
CA ASP A 203 3.27 -4.76 14.26
C ASP A 203 3.61 -5.06 15.72
N GLY A 204 4.86 -5.38 16.05
CA GLY A 204 5.29 -5.66 17.42
C GLY A 204 6.79 -5.89 17.47
N PRO A 205 7.41 -5.81 18.67
CA PRO A 205 8.80 -6.18 18.84
C PRO A 205 9.01 -7.62 18.35
N ARG A 206 10.14 -7.85 17.68
CA ARG A 206 10.57 -9.19 17.26
C ARG A 206 11.13 -9.97 18.43
#